data_AF-A0A1F9Z333-F1
#
_entry.id   AF-A0A1F9Z333-F1
#
_cell.length_a   1.000
_cell.length_b   1.000
_cell.length_c   1.000
_cell.angle_alpha   90.00
_cell.angle_beta   90.00
_cell.angle_gamma   90.00
#
_symmetry.space_group_name_H-M   'P 1'
#
loop_
_entity.id
_entity.type
_entity.pdbx_description
1 polymer ?
#
loop_
_entity_poly.entity_id
_entity_poly.type
_entity_poly.pdbx_seq_one_letter_code
_entity_poly.pdbx_strand_id
1 'polypeptide(L)' 'MQVGCGTYVAHVRGRPYIYFWHYETRGGRRVQVNEYVGPAHAARTRSDALRRCEAYFARVDEDLRGIRETTISALQR' A
#
# COMPACT_ATOMS: atom_id res chain seq x y z
N MET A 1 2.83 13.04 -5.28
CA MET A 1 2.60 11.64 -4.91
C MET A 1 2.01 11.61 -3.51
N GLN A 2 0.96 10.82 -3.24
CA GLN A 2 0.52 10.55 -1.86
C GLN A 2 0.87 9.09 -1.61
N VAL A 3 1.90 8.90 -0.80
CA VAL A 3 2.38 7.59 -0.38
C VAL A 3 1.60 7.20 0.84
N GLY A 4 1.09 5.98 0.85
CA GLY A 4 0.46 5.47 2.04
C GLY A 4 -0.07 4.08 1.79
N CYS A 5 0.27 3.20 2.71
CA CYS A 5 -0.44 1.96 2.93
C CYS A 5 -0.57 1.72 4.42
N GLY A 6 -1.42 0.77 4.77
CA GLY A 6 -1.55 0.29 6.13
C GLY A 6 -2.56 -0.83 6.24
N THR A 7 -2.84 -1.23 7.46
CA THR A 7 -3.83 -2.25 7.75
C THR A 7 -4.85 -1.72 8.76
N TYR A 8 -6.05 -2.25 8.71
CA TYR A 8 -7.06 -2.06 9.75
C TYR A 8 -7.83 -3.35 9.98
N VAL A 9 -8.50 -3.43 11.13
CA VAL A 9 -9.38 -4.55 11.47
C VAL A 9 -10.83 -4.11 11.36
N ALA A 10 -11.59 -4.78 10.49
CA ALA A 10 -13.03 -4.63 10.41
C ALA A 10 -13.72 -5.78 11.13
N HIS A 11 -14.78 -5.48 11.88
CA HIS A 11 -15.61 -6.49 12.53
C HIS A 11 -16.85 -6.74 11.67
N VAL A 12 -16.97 -7.96 11.13
CA VAL A 12 -18.12 -8.37 10.30
C VAL A 12 -18.83 -9.51 11.00
N ARG A 13 -20.09 -9.31 11.37
CA ARG A 13 -20.90 -10.29 12.12
C ARG A 13 -20.16 -10.81 13.37
N GLY A 14 -19.53 -9.90 14.12
CA GLY A 14 -18.80 -10.20 15.35
C GLY A 14 -17.42 -10.87 15.14
N ARG A 15 -16.98 -11.10 13.90
CA ARG A 15 -15.68 -11.71 13.60
C ARG A 15 -14.69 -10.65 13.10
N PRO A 16 -13.46 -10.59 13.63
CA PRO A 16 -12.46 -9.62 13.21
C PRO A 16 -11.71 -10.08 11.95
N TYR A 17 -11.55 -9.17 10.99
CA TYR A 17 -10.90 -9.39 9.70
C TYR A 17 -9.90 -8.28 9.40
N ILE A 18 -8.74 -8.66 8.86
CA ILE A 18 -7.71 -7.71 8.43
C ILE A 18 -7.99 -7.29 7.00
N TYR A 19 -7.94 -5.97 6.80
CA TYR A 19 -7.90 -5.33 5.50
C TYR A 19 -6.57 -4.61 5.34
N PHE A 20 -6.02 -4.64 4.13
CA PHE A 20 -4.87 -3.85 3.71
C PHE A 20 -5.39 -2.70 2.85
N TRP A 21 -4.97 -1.47 3.14
CA TRP A 21 -5.29 -0.32 2.31
C TRP A 21 -4.03 0.29 1.73
N HIS A 22 -4.14 0.86 0.54
CA HIS A 22 -3.05 1.59 -0.08
C HIS A 22 -3.56 2.56 -1.15
N TYR A 23 -2.74 3.56 -1.48
CA TYR A 23 -3.02 4.44 -2.61
C TYR A 23 -2.53 3.82 -3.93
N GLU A 24 -3.35 3.97 -4.97
CA GLU A 24 -2.99 3.71 -6.37
C GLU A 24 -3.29 4.92 -7.25
N THR A 25 -2.63 5.00 -8.40
CA THR A 25 -3.00 5.93 -9.47
C THR A 25 -3.77 5.16 -10.55
N ARG A 26 -5.04 5.51 -10.76
CA ARG A 26 -5.91 4.93 -11.80
C ARG A 26 -6.45 6.04 -12.69
N GLY A 27 -6.15 6.01 -13.99
CA GLY A 27 -6.64 7.02 -14.95
C GLY A 27 -6.28 8.46 -14.56
N GLY A 28 -5.07 8.68 -14.02
CA GLY A 28 -4.62 9.99 -13.55
C GLY A 28 -5.25 10.47 -12.23
N ARG A 29 -6.19 9.71 -11.66
CA ARG A 29 -6.78 9.99 -10.34
C ARG A 29 -6.19 9.08 -9.29
N ARG A 30 -6.03 9.61 -8.08
CA ARG A 30 -5.59 8.83 -6.92
C ARG A 30 -6.78 8.16 -6.27
N VAL A 31 -6.67 6.87 -5.98
CA VAL A 31 -7.72 6.08 -5.36
C VAL A 31 -7.14 5.31 -4.18
N GLN A 32 -7.85 5.34 -3.05
CA GLN A 32 -7.55 4.45 -1.93
C GLN A 32 -8.21 3.10 -2.18
N VAL A 33 -7.40 2.07 -2.31
CA VAL A 33 -7.86 0.68 -2.47
C VAL A 33 -7.87 0.02 -1.10
N ASN A 34 -8.93 -0.76 -0.82
CA ASN A 34 -9.07 -1.56 0.39
C ASN A 34 -9.23 -3.02 0.00
N GLU A 35 -8.30 -3.86 0.41
CA GLU A 35 -8.24 -5.28 0.06
C GLU A 35 -8.47 -6.13 1.30
N TYR A 36 -9.38 -7.10 1.19
CA TYR A 36 -9.54 -8.11 2.22
C TYR A 36 -8.32 -9.05 2.23
N VAL A 37 -7.76 -9.28 3.42
CA VAL A 37 -6.62 -10.19 3.61
C VAL A 37 -7.07 -11.51 4.23
N GLY A 38 -7.90 -11.46 5.28
CA GLY A 38 -8.32 -12.68 5.98
C GLY A 38 -8.78 -12.47 7.42
N PRO A 39 -9.11 -13.55 8.14
CA PRO A 39 -9.45 -13.49 9.56
C PRO A 39 -8.27 -13.04 10.43
N ALA A 40 -8.49 -12.11 11.36
CA ALA A 40 -7.40 -11.50 12.14
C ALA A 40 -6.67 -12.49 13.07
N HIS A 41 -7.34 -13.55 13.51
CA HIS A 41 -6.74 -14.57 14.37
C HIS A 41 -5.73 -15.46 13.64
N ALA A 42 -5.83 -15.59 12.31
CA ALA A 42 -4.98 -16.49 11.55
C ALA A 42 -3.57 -15.91 11.37
N ALA A 43 -2.53 -16.64 11.80
CA ALA A 43 -1.14 -16.21 11.67
C ALA A 43 -0.77 -15.91 10.21
N ARG A 44 -1.18 -16.77 9.27
CA ARG A 44 -0.98 -16.56 7.82
C ARG A 44 -1.54 -15.22 7.32
N THR A 45 -2.64 -14.75 7.89
CA THR A 45 -3.27 -13.49 7.48
C THR A 45 -2.41 -12.30 7.92
N ARG A 46 -1.81 -12.37 9.11
CA ARG A 46 -0.89 -11.32 9.59
C ARG A 46 0.40 -11.31 8.76
N SER A 47 0.95 -12.49 8.46
CA SER A 47 2.12 -12.62 7.58
C SER A 47 1.84 -12.07 6.18
N ASP A 48 0.67 -12.36 5.60
CA ASP A 48 0.30 -11.81 4.28
C ASP A 48 0.13 -10.29 4.33
N ALA A 49 -0.50 -9.75 5.37
CA ALA A 49 -0.64 -8.31 5.55
C ALA A 49 0.71 -7.59 5.65
N LEU A 50 1.66 -8.13 6.42
CA LEU A 50 3.03 -7.60 6.52
C LEU A 50 3.72 -7.59 5.15
N ARG A 51 3.67 -8.72 4.44
CA ARG A 51 4.26 -8.87 3.09
C ARG A 51 3.69 -7.84 2.11
N ARG A 52 2.39 -7.53 2.18
CA ARG A 52 1.76 -6.51 1.32
C ARG A 52 2.25 -5.10 1.64
N CYS A 53 2.42 -4.76 2.92
CA CYS A 53 3.01 -3.48 3.32
C CYS A 53 4.44 -3.33 2.81
N GLU A 54 5.28 -4.35 3.00
CA GLU A 54 6.68 -4.34 2.52
C GLU A 54 6.74 -4.20 1.00
N ALA A 55 5.93 -4.97 0.27
CA ALA A 55 5.87 -4.90 -1.19
C ALA A 55 5.41 -3.50 -1.68
N TYR A 56 4.47 -2.87 -0.97
CA TYR A 56 4.04 -1.52 -1.30
C TYR A 56 5.17 -0.51 -1.13
N PHE A 57 5.87 -0.54 0.01
CA PHE A 57 6.98 0.39 0.26
C PHE A 57 8.13 0.20 -0.71
N ALA A 58 8.50 -1.06 -1.03
CA ALA A 58 9.55 -1.34 -2.01
C ALA A 58 9.23 -0.74 -3.39
N ARG A 59 7.98 -0.88 -3.86
CA ARG A 59 7.53 -0.27 -5.11
C ARG A 59 7.58 1.26 -5.06
N VAL A 60 7.11 1.86 -3.96
CA VAL A 60 7.13 3.32 -3.81
C VAL A 60 8.55 3.87 -3.79
N ASP A 61 9.50 3.18 -3.17
CA ASP A 61 10.90 3.57 -3.15
C ASP A 61 11.51 3.58 -4.56
N GLU A 62 11.14 2.62 -5.40
CA GLU A 62 11.52 2.58 -6.81
C GLU A 62 10.91 3.75 -7.61
N ASP A 63 9.61 4.00 -7.46
CA ASP A 63 8.92 5.13 -8.09
C ASP A 63 9.56 6.47 -7.69
N LEU A 64 9.86 6.62 -6.39
CA LEU A 64 10.51 7.79 -5.83
C LEU A 64 11.91 8.00 -6.40
N ARG A 65 12.68 6.92 -6.59
CA ARG A 65 14.01 6.99 -7.19
C ARG A 65 13.93 7.54 -8.62
N GLY A 66 13.00 7.03 -9.43
CA GLY A 66 12.80 7.51 -10.80
C GLY A 66 12.34 8.98 -10.87
N ILE A 67 11.41 9.38 -9.99
CA ILE A 67 10.97 10.79 -9.88
C ILE A 67 12.14 11.70 -9.50
N ARG A 68 12.95 11.27 -8.52
CA ARG A 68 14.11 12.03 -8.05
C ARG A 68 15.14 12.23 -9.17
N GLU A 69 15.51 11.19 -9.89
CA GLU A 69 16.46 11.25 -11.01
C GLU A 69 15.97 12.20 -12.10
N THR A 70 14.70 12.09 -12.48
CA THR A 70 14.07 12.97 -13.48
C THR A 70 14.07 14.42 -13.04
N THR A 71 13.71 14.68 -11.78
CA THR A 71 13.62 16.04 -11.21
C THR A 71 14.99 16.69 -11.15
N ILE A 72 16.03 15.98 -10.68
CA ILE A 72 17.40 16.50 -10.62
C ILE A 72 17.92 16.79 -12.04
N SER A 73 17.74 15.84 -12.96
CA SER A 73 18.21 15.99 -14.34
C SER A 73 17.56 17.16 -15.07
N ALA A 74 16.33 17.52 -14.73
CA ALA A 74 15.64 18.68 -15.31
C ALA A 74 16.24 20.02 -14.85
N LEU A 75 16.82 20.09 -13.65
CA LEU A 75 17.44 21.29 -13.10
C LEU A 75 18.89 21.50 -13.57
N GLN A 76 19.52 20.45 -14.12
CA GLN A 76 20.90 20.48 -14.61
C GLN A 76 21.03 20.76 -16.12
N ARG A 77 19.90 20.93 -16.81
CA ARG A 77 19.85 21.37 -18.21
C ARG A 77 19.76 22.88 -18.28
#